data_AF-A0A1F3KPT0-F1
#
_entry.id   AF-A0A1F3KPT0-F1
#
_cell.length_a   1.000
_cell.length_b   1.000
_cell.length_c   1.000
_cell.angle_alpha   90.00
_cell.angle_beta   90.00
_cell.angle_gamma   90.00
#
_symmetry.space_group_name_H-M   'P 1'
#
loop_
_entity.id
_entity.type
_entity.pdbx_description
1 polymer ?
#
loop_
_entity_poly.entity_id
_entity_poly.type
_entity_poly.pdbx_seq_one_letter_code
_entity_poly.pdbx_strand_id
1 'polypeptide(L)'
;MLFERLKQDIRYQEGLGACLNCGTCTAICPAATVYDYDPRMIAEILQQQDETQLVALLKSNTIWYCGECMSCKTRCPRNNAPGLLIQALRKLSQETGYFTESEKGRQQLAIKRTVGTWILEKGYCLFAENITMEMHPEQGPIWDWLIRNAPDSFNRMGANYKGHGPGALRAIPKESLDELKAIFEVTGASDFYELIEKHSKQKASELGMQFDETIDCEYFRYIYTANDENHNRL
;
A
#
# COMPACT_ATOMS: atom_id res chain seq x y z
N MET A 1 19.58 1.55 15.99
CA MET A 1 19.82 2.41 14.82
C MET A 1 18.97 1.88 13.67
N LEU A 2 18.41 2.73 12.80
CA LEU A 2 17.44 2.29 11.78
C LEU A 2 18.10 1.47 10.68
N PHE A 3 19.35 1.77 10.31
CA PHE A 3 20.07 0.97 9.32
C PHE A 3 20.27 -0.47 9.77
N GLU A 4 20.54 -0.72 11.06
CA GLU A 4 20.71 -2.08 11.56
C GLU A 4 19.42 -2.90 11.47
N ARG A 5 18.26 -2.27 11.64
CA ARG A 5 16.97 -2.91 11.37
C ARG A 5 16.77 -3.14 9.88
N LEU A 6 17.07 -2.15 9.05
CA LEU A 6 16.91 -2.24 7.59
C LEU A 6 17.78 -3.35 6.98
N LYS A 7 19.02 -3.50 7.46
CA LYS A 7 19.98 -4.55 7.02
C LYS A 7 19.51 -5.97 7.32
N GLN A 8 18.61 -6.16 8.29
CA GLN A 8 18.03 -7.47 8.60
C GLN A 8 16.97 -7.90 7.57
N ASP A 9 16.43 -6.97 6.79
CA ASP A 9 15.44 -7.29 5.76
C ASP A 9 16.12 -7.92 4.53
N ILE A 10 15.67 -9.11 4.16
CA ILE A 10 16.21 -9.85 3.00
C ILE A 10 16.13 -9.04 1.70
N ARG A 11 15.10 -8.20 1.54
CA ARG A 11 14.93 -7.36 0.36
C ARG A 11 15.99 -6.26 0.30
N TYR A 12 16.47 -5.78 1.44
CA TYR A 12 17.62 -4.88 1.48
C TYR A 12 18.91 -5.62 1.09
N GLN A 13 19.15 -6.80 1.66
CA GLN A 13 20.34 -7.61 1.39
C GLN A 13 20.46 -8.01 -0.09
N GLU A 14 19.35 -8.40 -0.72
CA GLU A 14 19.32 -8.77 -2.14
C GLU A 14 19.17 -7.56 -3.08
N GLY A 15 18.66 -6.45 -2.54
CA GLY A 15 18.34 -5.23 -3.30
C GLY A 15 19.53 -4.29 -3.45
N LEU A 16 20.46 -4.27 -2.50
CA LEU A 16 21.62 -3.37 -2.52
C LEU A 16 22.92 -4.16 -2.72
N GLY A 17 23.49 -4.03 -3.91
CA GLY A 17 24.86 -4.43 -4.22
C GLY A 17 25.78 -3.22 -4.29
N ALA A 18 26.76 -3.27 -5.20
CA ALA A 18 27.66 -2.15 -5.46
C ALA A 18 27.06 -1.19 -6.48
N CYS A 19 26.19 -0.27 -6.04
CA CYS A 19 25.56 0.72 -6.92
C CYS A 19 26.59 1.79 -7.34
N LEU A 20 26.80 1.91 -8.66
CA LEU A 20 27.76 2.85 -9.27
C LEU A 20 27.12 4.19 -9.68
N ASN A 21 25.91 4.48 -9.18
CA ASN A 21 25.17 5.71 -9.48
C ASN A 21 24.92 5.98 -10.99
N CYS A 22 24.80 4.93 -11.81
CA CYS A 22 24.76 5.04 -13.28
C CYS A 22 23.42 5.50 -13.91
N GLY A 23 22.31 5.53 -13.14
CA GLY A 23 21.02 6.02 -13.63
C GLY A 23 20.19 5.07 -14.52
N THR A 24 20.64 3.85 -14.81
CA THR A 24 19.85 2.88 -15.58
C THR A 24 18.47 2.61 -14.95
N CYS A 25 18.40 2.54 -13.62
CA CYS A 25 17.14 2.32 -12.91
C CYS A 25 16.14 3.47 -13.07
N THR A 26 16.63 4.71 -13.15
CA THR A 26 15.83 5.92 -13.38
C THR A 26 15.34 5.96 -14.83
N ALA A 27 16.24 5.73 -15.78
CA ALA A 27 15.93 5.76 -17.21
C ALA A 27 14.87 4.74 -17.63
N ILE A 28 14.80 3.57 -16.97
CA ILE A 28 13.80 2.53 -17.26
C ILE A 28 12.53 2.65 -16.41
N CYS A 29 12.47 3.57 -15.44
CA CYS A 29 11.37 3.64 -14.49
C CYS A 29 10.17 4.38 -15.10
N PRO A 30 8.99 3.74 -15.25
CA PRO A 30 7.80 4.45 -15.72
C PRO A 30 7.33 5.54 -14.75
N ALA A 31 7.52 5.35 -13.44
CA ALA A 31 7.17 6.40 -12.47
C ALA A 31 8.04 7.66 -12.63
N ALA A 32 9.32 7.50 -13.00
CA ALA A 32 10.24 8.63 -13.19
C ALA A 32 9.92 9.47 -14.43
N THR A 33 9.07 8.98 -15.35
CA THR A 33 8.62 9.77 -16.51
C THR A 33 7.44 10.69 -16.20
N VAL A 34 6.80 10.50 -15.04
CA VAL A 34 5.59 11.25 -14.63
C VAL A 34 5.86 12.04 -13.35
N TYR A 35 6.40 11.38 -12.33
CA TYR A 35 6.66 11.95 -11.02
C TYR A 35 8.06 12.56 -10.90
N ASP A 36 8.24 13.47 -9.94
CA ASP A 36 9.58 13.84 -9.49
C ASP A 36 10.20 12.71 -8.67
N TYR A 37 10.73 11.73 -9.41
CA TYR A 37 11.16 10.48 -8.85
C TYR A 37 12.47 10.01 -9.46
N ASP A 38 13.45 9.72 -8.59
CA ASP A 38 14.74 9.18 -8.98
C ASP A 38 15.10 7.96 -8.10
N PRO A 39 14.81 6.72 -8.54
CA PRO A 39 15.14 5.51 -7.77
C PRO A 39 16.65 5.30 -7.59
N ARG A 40 17.49 5.97 -8.38
CA ARG A 40 18.94 5.95 -8.21
C ARG A 40 19.35 6.65 -6.91
N MET A 41 18.73 7.79 -6.60
CA MET A 41 19.02 8.55 -5.37
C MET A 41 18.72 7.73 -4.12
N ILE A 42 17.69 6.87 -4.16
CA ILE A 42 17.37 5.95 -3.06
C ILE A 42 18.54 4.99 -2.81
N ALA A 43 19.07 4.36 -3.86
CA ALA A 43 20.22 3.47 -3.72
C ALA A 43 21.49 4.22 -3.24
N GLU A 44 21.68 5.46 -3.68
CA GLU A 44 22.78 6.31 -3.20
C GLU A 44 22.67 6.63 -1.70
N ILE A 45 21.50 7.10 -1.24
CA ILE A 45 21.24 7.38 0.18
C ILE A 45 21.53 6.14 1.05
N LEU A 46 21.09 4.97 0.59
CA LEU A 46 21.30 3.72 1.33
C LEU A 46 22.75 3.27 1.38
N GLN A 47 23.57 3.56 0.36
CA GLN A 47 25.00 3.27 0.38
C GLN A 47 25.77 4.17 1.36
N GLN A 48 25.33 5.41 1.53
CA GLN A 48 25.99 6.37 2.44
C GLN A 48 25.81 5.99 3.92
N GLN A 49 24.78 5.20 4.26
CA GLN A 49 24.47 4.78 5.63
C GLN A 49 24.29 5.96 6.62
N ASP A 50 23.79 7.09 6.12
CA ASP A 50 23.48 8.27 6.92
C ASP A 50 22.06 8.18 7.50
N GLU A 51 21.97 8.00 8.82
CA GLU A 51 20.70 7.88 9.55
C GLU A 51 19.78 9.10 9.34
N THR A 52 20.34 10.31 9.20
CA THR A 52 19.55 11.53 8.99
C THR A 52 18.86 11.50 7.63
N GLN A 53 19.60 11.10 6.59
CA GLN A 53 19.02 10.95 5.25
C GLN A 53 18.03 9.79 5.17
N LEU A 54 18.28 8.69 5.90
CA LEU A 54 17.32 7.60 5.99
C LEU A 54 16.01 8.07 6.63
N VAL A 55 16.05 8.80 7.75
CA VAL A 55 14.84 9.34 8.38
C VAL A 55 14.10 10.28 7.44
N ALA A 56 14.81 11.17 6.73
CA ALA A 56 14.20 12.06 5.74
C ALA A 56 13.50 11.27 4.62
N LEU A 57 14.14 10.22 4.12
CA LEU A 57 13.58 9.35 3.09
C LEU A 57 12.34 8.56 3.57
N LEU A 58 12.36 8.05 4.81
CA LEU A 58 11.23 7.30 5.37
C LEU A 58 9.99 8.17 5.60
N LYS A 59 10.17 9.49 5.77
CA LYS A 59 9.09 10.48 5.95
C LYS A 59 8.59 11.08 4.63
N SER A 60 9.27 10.85 3.50
CA SER A 60 8.95 11.48 2.23
C SER A 60 7.95 10.69 1.39
N ASN A 61 7.34 11.36 0.40
CA ASN A 61 6.52 10.70 -0.63
C ASN A 61 7.35 9.83 -1.58
N THR A 62 8.68 10.04 -1.65
CA THR A 62 9.57 9.43 -2.66
C THR A 62 9.46 7.90 -2.70
N ILE A 63 9.47 7.23 -1.54
CA ILE A 63 9.36 5.76 -1.50
C ILE A 63 7.99 5.25 -1.96
N TRP A 64 6.96 6.10 -1.99
CA TRP A 64 5.59 5.74 -2.34
C TRP A 64 5.28 5.88 -3.84
N TYR A 65 6.14 6.54 -4.62
CA TYR A 65 5.96 6.66 -6.08
C TYR A 65 6.31 5.40 -6.87
N CYS A 66 7.02 4.44 -6.27
CA CYS A 66 7.36 3.19 -6.94
C CYS A 66 6.11 2.32 -7.18
N GLY A 67 5.84 1.98 -8.43
CA GLY A 67 4.81 1.01 -8.82
C GLY A 67 5.24 -0.46 -8.75
N GLU A 68 6.40 -0.75 -8.14
CA GLU A 68 6.91 -2.12 -7.91
C GLU A 68 6.97 -3.04 -9.15
N CYS A 69 7.11 -2.49 -10.36
CA CYS A 69 7.15 -3.25 -11.61
C CYS A 69 8.42 -4.09 -11.83
N MET A 70 9.43 -3.93 -10.97
CA MET A 70 10.73 -4.62 -11.01
C MET A 70 11.57 -4.44 -12.30
N SER A 71 11.23 -3.47 -13.17
CA SER A 71 12.05 -3.12 -14.33
C SER A 71 13.48 -2.74 -13.98
N CYS A 72 13.72 -2.17 -12.79
CA CYS A 72 15.05 -1.81 -12.34
C CYS A 72 15.96 -3.03 -12.06
N LYS A 73 15.41 -4.15 -11.55
CA LYS A 73 16.19 -5.35 -11.21
C LYS A 73 16.83 -5.97 -12.44
N THR A 74 16.06 -6.10 -13.50
CA THR A 74 16.45 -6.85 -14.70
C THR A 74 17.45 -6.11 -15.58
N ARG A 75 17.71 -4.81 -15.32
CA ARG A 75 18.55 -3.94 -16.15
C ARG A 75 19.80 -3.43 -15.42
N CYS A 76 19.84 -3.52 -14.08
CA CYS A 76 20.98 -3.00 -13.33
C CYS A 76 22.26 -3.81 -13.64
N PRO A 77 23.34 -3.19 -14.15
CA PRO A 77 24.59 -3.89 -14.45
C PRO A 77 25.32 -4.41 -13.20
N ARG A 78 24.89 -3.99 -12.02
CA ARG A 78 25.45 -4.36 -10.71
C ARG A 78 24.45 -5.13 -9.85
N ASN A 79 23.38 -5.64 -10.46
CA ASN A 79 22.35 -6.46 -9.83
C ASN A 79 21.58 -5.79 -8.67
N ASN A 80 21.64 -4.46 -8.55
CA ASN A 80 20.81 -3.70 -7.60
C ASN A 80 19.34 -3.76 -8.00
N ALA A 81 18.47 -3.68 -7.01
CA ALA A 81 17.02 -3.69 -7.16
C ALA A 81 16.38 -2.60 -6.30
N PRO A 82 16.34 -1.33 -6.77
CA PRO A 82 15.62 -0.26 -6.07
C PRO A 82 14.20 -0.65 -5.64
N GLY A 83 13.47 -1.44 -6.44
CA GLY A 83 12.15 -1.95 -6.06
C GLY A 83 12.14 -2.75 -4.76
N LEU A 84 13.11 -3.66 -4.54
CA LEU A 84 13.25 -4.41 -3.29
C LEU A 84 13.63 -3.49 -2.12
N LEU A 85 14.54 -2.55 -2.35
CA LEU A 85 14.95 -1.57 -1.35
C LEU A 85 13.77 -0.72 -0.87
N ILE A 86 12.91 -0.32 -1.79
CA ILE A 86 11.72 0.48 -1.48
C ILE A 86 10.70 -0.33 -0.68
N GLN A 87 10.50 -1.61 -1.00
CA GLN A 87 9.62 -2.47 -0.20
C GLN A 87 10.12 -2.61 1.25
N ALA A 88 11.42 -2.73 1.46
CA ALA A 88 12.02 -2.74 2.80
C ALA A 88 11.85 -1.39 3.51
N LEU A 89 12.06 -0.27 2.80
CA LEU A 89 11.87 1.08 3.32
C LEU A 89 10.43 1.39 3.69
N ARG A 90 9.45 0.99 2.87
CA ARG A 90 8.01 1.14 3.16
C ARG A 90 7.64 0.42 4.45
N LYS A 91 8.06 -0.85 4.59
CA LYS A 91 7.86 -1.63 5.82
C LYS A 91 8.48 -0.92 7.02
N LEU A 92 9.73 -0.48 6.93
CA LEU A 92 10.39 0.23 8.03
C LEU A 92 9.68 1.55 8.38
N SER A 93 9.24 2.32 7.37
CA SER A 93 8.49 3.57 7.55
C SER A 93 7.14 3.33 8.23
N GLN A 94 6.46 2.23 7.90
CA GLN A 94 5.23 1.80 8.58
C GLN A 94 5.50 1.38 10.02
N GLU A 95 6.55 0.60 10.26
CA GLU A 95 6.91 0.13 11.60
C GLU A 95 7.28 1.29 12.56
N THR A 96 8.00 2.29 12.06
CA THR A 96 8.42 3.46 12.85
C THR A 96 7.36 4.54 12.96
N GLY A 97 6.26 4.43 12.20
CA GLY A 97 5.23 5.46 12.10
C GLY A 97 5.58 6.60 11.15
N TYR A 98 6.76 6.63 10.53
CA TYR A 98 7.14 7.73 9.63
C TYR A 98 6.29 7.85 8.36
N PHE A 99 5.57 6.79 7.99
CA PHE A 99 4.61 6.84 6.89
C PHE A 99 3.52 7.91 7.13
N THR A 100 3.24 8.28 8.39
CA THR A 100 2.24 9.30 8.73
C THR A 100 2.68 10.72 8.38
N GLU A 101 3.95 10.95 8.12
CA GLU A 101 4.48 12.26 7.70
C GLU A 101 4.32 12.46 6.19
N SER A 102 4.36 11.38 5.42
CA SER A 102 4.13 11.39 3.98
C SER A 102 2.65 11.47 3.67
N GLU A 103 2.27 12.29 2.69
CA GLU A 103 0.90 12.31 2.17
C GLU A 103 0.52 10.93 1.60
N LYS A 104 1.33 10.39 0.68
CA LYS A 104 1.08 9.08 0.06
C LYS A 104 1.25 7.91 1.04
N GLY A 105 2.15 8.06 2.02
CA GLY A 105 2.32 7.09 3.09
C GLY A 105 1.05 6.95 3.93
N ARG A 106 0.42 8.05 4.35
CA ARG A 106 -0.82 8.02 5.17
C ARG A 106 -1.96 7.21 4.55
N GLN A 107 -2.01 7.10 3.22
CA GLN A 107 -3.00 6.30 2.50
C GLN A 107 -2.92 4.78 2.77
N GLN A 108 -1.86 4.29 3.43
CA GLN A 108 -1.79 2.90 3.90
C GLN A 108 -2.92 2.54 4.87
N LEU A 109 -3.40 3.49 5.68
CA LEU A 109 -4.59 3.27 6.52
C LEU A 109 -5.84 3.01 5.67
N ALA A 110 -6.00 3.75 4.56
CA ALA A 110 -7.12 3.57 3.66
C ALA A 110 -7.12 2.16 3.04
N ILE A 111 -5.94 1.70 2.59
CA ILE A 111 -5.77 0.33 2.05
C ILE A 111 -6.05 -0.73 3.13
N LYS A 112 -5.56 -0.53 4.35
CA LYS A 112 -5.80 -1.44 5.48
C LYS A 112 -7.29 -1.59 5.78
N ARG A 113 -8.01 -0.48 5.94
CA ARG A 113 -9.44 -0.50 6.33
C ARG A 113 -10.40 -0.88 5.20
N THR A 114 -9.95 -0.79 3.95
CA THR A 114 -10.71 -1.25 2.78
C THR A 114 -10.28 -2.67 2.39
N VAL A 115 -9.33 -2.79 1.47
CA VAL A 115 -8.82 -4.04 0.91
C VAL A 115 -8.39 -5.03 2.00
N GLY A 116 -7.66 -4.57 3.03
CA GLY A 116 -7.21 -5.42 4.13
C GLY A 116 -8.37 -6.06 4.90
N THR A 117 -9.36 -5.26 5.30
CA THR A 117 -10.59 -5.73 5.95
C THR A 117 -11.37 -6.69 5.04
N TRP A 118 -11.53 -6.36 3.76
CA TRP A 118 -12.33 -7.17 2.83
C TRP A 118 -11.71 -8.55 2.57
N ILE A 119 -10.37 -8.63 2.54
CA ILE A 119 -9.66 -9.91 2.44
C ILE A 119 -10.00 -10.80 3.65
N LEU A 120 -9.97 -10.26 4.86
CA LEU A 120 -10.21 -11.05 6.08
C LEU A 120 -11.69 -11.39 6.33
N GLU A 121 -12.60 -10.52 5.90
CA GLU A 121 -14.04 -10.71 6.13
C GLU A 121 -14.76 -11.42 5.00
N LYS A 122 -14.33 -11.18 3.75
CA LYS A 122 -15.01 -11.67 2.54
C LYS A 122 -14.15 -12.64 1.74
N GLY A 123 -12.84 -12.67 1.97
CA GLY A 123 -11.90 -13.45 1.16
C GLY A 123 -11.63 -12.84 -0.23
N TYR A 124 -11.95 -11.55 -0.42
CA TYR A 124 -11.78 -10.84 -1.68
C TYR A 124 -11.07 -9.51 -1.47
N CYS A 125 -10.13 -9.18 -2.35
CA CYS A 125 -9.46 -7.87 -2.34
C CYS A 125 -10.40 -6.71 -2.69
N LEU A 126 -11.40 -6.97 -3.54
CA LEU A 126 -12.45 -6.03 -3.92
C LEU A 126 -13.79 -6.76 -3.81
N PHE A 127 -14.71 -6.21 -3.03
CA PHE A 127 -16.05 -6.77 -2.89
C PHE A 127 -17.06 -5.74 -3.36
N ALA A 128 -17.86 -6.10 -4.38
CA ALA A 128 -18.66 -5.15 -5.16
C ALA A 128 -19.57 -4.25 -4.29
N GLU A 129 -20.16 -4.80 -3.23
CA GLU A 129 -21.06 -4.07 -2.31
C GLU A 129 -20.35 -2.98 -1.50
N ASN A 130 -19.04 -3.06 -1.34
CA ASN A 130 -18.26 -2.09 -0.58
C ASN A 130 -17.73 -0.94 -1.45
N ILE A 131 -17.96 -0.98 -2.76
CA ILE A 131 -17.60 0.07 -3.70
C ILE A 131 -18.81 0.99 -3.85
N THR A 132 -18.90 2.02 -3.00
CA THR A 132 -20.02 2.97 -2.99
C THR A 132 -19.74 4.15 -3.92
N MET A 133 -20.80 4.78 -4.45
CA MET A 133 -20.66 6.02 -5.23
C MET A 133 -20.14 7.21 -4.42
N GLU A 134 -20.28 7.18 -3.09
CA GLU A 134 -19.75 8.22 -2.21
C GLU A 134 -18.22 8.20 -2.21
N MET A 135 -17.61 7.02 -2.16
CA MET A 135 -16.15 6.85 -2.23
C MET A 135 -15.61 6.78 -3.65
N HIS A 136 -16.45 6.39 -4.61
CA HIS A 136 -16.09 6.10 -6.00
C HIS A 136 -17.08 6.75 -6.99
N PRO A 137 -17.12 8.09 -7.07
CA PRO A 137 -18.07 8.81 -7.91
C PRO A 137 -17.91 8.48 -9.40
N GLU A 138 -16.72 8.07 -9.84
CA GLU A 138 -16.41 7.69 -11.21
C GLU A 138 -17.18 6.46 -11.70
N GLN A 139 -17.71 5.63 -10.78
CA GLN A 139 -18.52 4.46 -11.13
C GLN A 139 -19.89 4.85 -11.68
N GLY A 140 -20.41 6.01 -11.26
CA GLY A 140 -21.66 6.58 -11.74
C GLY A 140 -22.92 5.76 -11.39
N PRO A 141 -24.10 6.22 -11.85
CA PRO A 141 -25.41 5.65 -11.45
C PRO A 141 -25.66 4.23 -11.96
N ILE A 142 -24.98 3.80 -13.03
CA ILE A 142 -25.10 2.43 -13.56
C ILE A 142 -24.55 1.42 -12.54
N TRP A 143 -23.47 1.77 -11.85
CA TRP A 143 -22.89 0.92 -10.82
C TRP A 143 -23.84 0.75 -9.63
N ASP A 144 -24.41 1.83 -9.12
CA ASP A 144 -25.39 1.78 -8.03
C ASP A 144 -26.63 0.94 -8.42
N TRP A 145 -27.11 1.06 -9.66
CA TRP A 145 -28.15 0.17 -10.18
C TRP A 145 -27.69 -1.30 -10.20
N LEU A 146 -26.48 -1.59 -10.67
CA LEU A 146 -25.93 -2.94 -10.74
C LEU A 146 -25.80 -3.58 -9.35
N ILE A 147 -25.33 -2.83 -8.35
CA ILE A 147 -25.22 -3.33 -6.96
C ILE A 147 -26.60 -3.59 -6.35
N ARG A 148 -27.57 -2.70 -6.55
CA ARG A 148 -28.97 -2.93 -6.09
C ARG A 148 -29.61 -4.15 -6.73
N ASN A 149 -29.17 -4.53 -7.93
CA ASN A 149 -29.65 -5.68 -8.69
C ASN A 149 -28.62 -6.81 -8.76
N ALA A 150 -27.65 -6.83 -7.84
CA ALA A 150 -26.50 -7.73 -7.88
C ALA A 150 -26.87 -9.22 -8.01
N PRO A 151 -27.84 -9.78 -7.25
CA PRO A 151 -28.19 -11.19 -7.38
C PRO A 151 -28.64 -11.59 -8.79
N ASP A 152 -29.51 -10.79 -9.44
CA ASP A 152 -29.96 -11.07 -10.81
C ASP A 152 -28.84 -10.85 -11.82
N SER A 153 -28.18 -9.68 -11.74
CA SER A 153 -27.15 -9.28 -12.71
C SER A 153 -25.96 -10.23 -12.71
N PHE A 154 -25.45 -10.61 -11.53
CA PHE A 154 -24.32 -11.53 -11.42
C PHE A 154 -24.71 -12.97 -11.80
N ASN A 155 -25.92 -13.43 -11.45
CA ASN A 155 -26.40 -14.75 -11.87
C ASN A 155 -26.54 -14.85 -13.40
N ARG A 156 -27.07 -13.81 -14.05
CA ARG A 156 -27.15 -13.74 -15.53
C ARG A 156 -25.78 -13.78 -16.21
N MET A 157 -24.72 -13.34 -15.52
CA MET A 157 -23.33 -13.45 -15.97
C MET A 157 -22.66 -14.78 -15.58
N GLY A 158 -23.40 -15.71 -14.97
CA GLY A 158 -22.90 -17.04 -14.56
C GLY A 158 -22.11 -17.05 -13.25
N ALA A 159 -22.17 -15.98 -12.46
CA ALA A 159 -21.52 -15.94 -11.15
C ALA A 159 -22.33 -16.70 -10.10
N ASN A 160 -21.63 -17.33 -9.16
CA ASN A 160 -22.24 -17.97 -7.98
C ASN A 160 -22.39 -16.96 -6.85
N TYR A 161 -23.02 -15.81 -7.12
CA TYR A 161 -23.00 -14.65 -6.23
C TYR A 161 -23.53 -14.99 -4.83
N LYS A 162 -22.66 -14.88 -3.82
CA LYS A 162 -22.94 -15.25 -2.41
C LYS A 162 -23.45 -16.68 -2.19
N GLY A 163 -23.43 -17.52 -3.23
CA GLY A 163 -23.81 -18.91 -3.13
C GLY A 163 -22.68 -19.79 -2.62
N HIS A 164 -23.02 -21.04 -2.32
CA HIS A 164 -22.06 -22.07 -1.92
C HIS A 164 -21.54 -22.85 -3.12
N GLY A 165 -20.33 -23.40 -3.02
CA GLY A 165 -19.69 -24.15 -4.10
C GLY A 165 -18.78 -23.30 -5.01
N PRO A 166 -18.27 -23.84 -6.12
CA PRO A 166 -17.39 -23.12 -7.04
C PRO A 166 -18.12 -21.99 -7.78
N GLY A 167 -17.38 -20.93 -8.15
CA GLY A 167 -17.90 -19.83 -8.97
C GLY A 167 -17.38 -18.46 -8.57
N ALA A 168 -17.54 -17.48 -9.46
CA ALA A 168 -17.19 -16.10 -9.19
C ALA A 168 -18.09 -15.50 -8.10
N LEU A 169 -17.52 -14.64 -7.24
CA LEU A 169 -18.22 -13.93 -6.16
C LEU A 169 -18.99 -14.82 -5.17
N ARG A 170 -18.55 -16.08 -5.02
CA ARG A 170 -19.12 -17.03 -4.07
C ARG A 170 -18.93 -16.60 -2.62
N ALA A 171 -19.75 -17.14 -1.72
CA ALA A 171 -19.47 -17.05 -0.30
C ALA A 171 -18.25 -17.92 0.04
N ILE A 172 -17.22 -17.32 0.65
CA ILE A 172 -16.06 -18.06 1.14
C ILE A 172 -16.46 -18.77 2.45
N PRO A 173 -16.21 -20.09 2.59
CA PRO A 173 -16.49 -20.82 3.82
C PRO A 173 -15.82 -20.18 5.03
N LYS A 174 -16.51 -20.22 6.18
CA LYS A 174 -16.01 -19.62 7.42
C LYS A 174 -14.68 -20.24 7.82
N GLU A 175 -14.56 -21.55 7.66
CA GLU A 175 -13.34 -22.31 7.96
C GLU A 175 -12.14 -21.77 7.19
N SER A 176 -12.31 -21.45 5.90
CA SER A 176 -11.24 -20.87 5.08
C SER A 176 -10.91 -19.42 5.46
N LEU A 177 -11.90 -18.63 5.91
CA LEU A 177 -11.64 -17.28 6.44
C LEU A 177 -10.90 -17.34 7.79
N ASP A 178 -11.23 -18.31 8.64
CA ASP A 178 -10.57 -18.54 9.92
C ASP A 178 -9.11 -19.02 9.72
N GLU A 179 -8.87 -19.89 8.73
CA GLU A 179 -7.50 -20.26 8.29
C GLU A 179 -6.70 -19.05 7.81
N LEU A 180 -7.31 -18.17 7.00
CA LEU A 180 -6.67 -16.96 6.52
C LEU A 180 -6.29 -16.01 7.66
N LYS A 181 -7.19 -15.82 8.64
CA LYS A 181 -6.90 -15.04 9.85
C LYS A 181 -5.77 -15.66 10.66
N ALA A 182 -5.74 -16.98 10.82
CA ALA A 182 -4.64 -17.66 11.52
C ALA A 182 -3.28 -17.44 10.83
N ILE A 183 -3.24 -17.38 9.50
CA ILE A 183 -2.02 -17.04 8.76
C ILE A 183 -1.59 -15.59 9.07
N PHE A 184 -2.53 -14.65 9.13
CA PHE A 184 -2.24 -13.26 9.48
C PHE A 184 -1.64 -13.13 10.89
N GLU A 185 -2.17 -13.88 11.86
CA GLU A 185 -1.62 -13.92 13.22
C GLU A 185 -0.18 -14.48 13.24
N VAL A 186 0.04 -15.66 12.65
CA VAL A 186 1.36 -16.34 12.70
C VAL A 186 2.45 -15.55 11.96
N THR A 187 2.07 -14.82 10.91
CA THR A 187 3.02 -14.00 10.14
C THR A 187 3.28 -12.62 10.75
N GLY A 188 2.54 -12.24 11.81
CA GLY A 188 2.58 -10.91 12.41
C GLY A 188 1.90 -9.82 11.56
N ALA A 189 1.10 -10.20 10.55
CA ALA A 189 0.37 -9.25 9.72
C ALA A 189 -0.75 -8.55 10.50
N SER A 190 -1.39 -9.24 11.44
CA SER A 190 -2.37 -8.63 12.36
C SER A 190 -1.74 -7.53 13.21
N ASP A 191 -0.60 -7.81 13.85
CA ASP A 191 0.16 -6.82 14.61
C ASP A 191 0.58 -5.63 13.74
N PHE A 192 0.96 -5.90 12.48
CA PHE A 192 1.32 -4.85 11.53
C PHE A 192 0.11 -3.95 11.18
N TYR A 193 -1.09 -4.50 11.07
CA TYR A 193 -2.32 -3.72 10.88
C TYR A 193 -2.66 -2.86 12.09
N GLU A 194 -2.50 -3.39 13.30
CA GLU A 194 -2.68 -2.63 14.54
C GLU A 194 -1.63 -1.52 14.68
N LEU A 195 -0.41 -1.74 14.18
CA LEU A 195 0.63 -0.73 14.18
C LEU A 195 0.30 0.44 13.24
N ILE A 196 -0.26 0.17 12.06
CA ILE A 196 -0.76 1.21 11.15
C ILE A 196 -1.88 2.01 11.84
N GLU A 197 -2.86 1.34 12.44
CA GLU A 197 -3.96 1.99 13.18
C GLU A 197 -3.44 2.88 14.31
N LYS A 198 -2.52 2.37 15.12
CA LYS A 198 -1.92 3.09 16.25
C LYS A 198 -1.23 4.38 15.80
N HIS A 199 -0.35 4.30 14.81
CA HIS A 199 0.39 5.47 14.32
C HIS A 199 -0.53 6.47 13.64
N SER A 200 -1.52 6.00 12.87
CA SER A 200 -2.54 6.86 12.26
C SER A 200 -3.40 7.58 13.31
N LYS A 201 -3.79 6.92 14.39
CA LYS A 201 -4.53 7.54 15.51
C LYS A 201 -3.73 8.66 16.18
N GLN A 202 -2.43 8.44 16.37
CA GLN A 202 -1.53 9.46 16.89
C GLN A 202 -1.47 10.66 15.94
N LYS A 203 -1.30 10.41 14.63
CA LYS A 203 -1.26 11.49 13.64
C LYS A 203 -2.58 12.26 13.55
N ALA A 204 -3.71 11.59 13.63
CA ALA A 204 -5.02 12.24 13.67
C ALA A 204 -5.14 13.19 14.87
N SER A 205 -4.66 12.76 16.04
CA SER A 205 -4.63 13.58 17.26
C SER A 205 -3.72 14.81 17.11
N GLU A 206 -2.55 14.66 16.49
CA GLU A 206 -1.64 15.78 16.18
C GLU A 206 -2.29 16.82 15.24
N LEU A 207 -3.10 16.36 14.30
CA LEU A 207 -3.83 17.22 13.35
C LEU A 207 -5.17 17.74 13.91
N GLY A 208 -5.56 17.33 15.12
CA GLY A 208 -6.84 17.72 15.73
C GLY A 208 -8.07 17.13 15.03
N MET A 209 -7.92 16.01 14.32
CA MET A 209 -8.99 15.34 13.56
C MET A 209 -9.60 14.19 14.37
N GLN A 210 -10.91 13.97 14.21
CA GLN A 210 -11.58 12.82 14.80
C GLN A 210 -11.08 11.51 14.20
N PHE A 211 -10.94 10.50 15.07
CA PHE A 211 -10.48 9.18 14.70
C PHE A 211 -11.29 8.10 15.41
N ASP A 212 -12.00 7.31 14.62
CA ASP A 212 -12.62 6.04 15.00
C ASP A 212 -12.19 4.95 14.00
N GLU A 213 -12.68 3.72 14.18
CA GLU A 213 -12.29 2.54 13.39
C GLU A 213 -13.00 2.43 12.03
N THR A 214 -13.95 3.32 11.74
CA THR A 214 -14.75 3.30 10.50
C THR A 214 -14.01 3.95 9.33
N ILE A 215 -14.51 3.69 8.12
CA ILE A 215 -14.08 4.39 6.90
C ILE A 215 -14.76 5.76 6.72
N ASP A 216 -15.62 6.16 7.66
CA ASP A 216 -16.36 7.43 7.61
C ASP A 216 -15.76 8.50 8.53
N CYS A 217 -14.74 8.14 9.32
CA CYS A 217 -14.13 9.08 10.24
C CYS A 217 -13.41 10.22 9.50
N GLU A 218 -13.34 11.38 10.16
CA GLU A 218 -12.78 12.60 9.58
C GLU A 218 -11.35 12.37 9.06
N TYR A 219 -10.48 11.76 9.86
CA TYR A 219 -9.11 11.48 9.46
C TYR A 219 -9.04 10.54 8.25
N PHE A 220 -9.88 9.50 8.18
CA PHE A 220 -9.93 8.59 7.04
C PHE A 220 -10.32 9.34 5.76
N ARG A 221 -11.39 10.15 5.80
CA ARG A 221 -11.84 10.93 4.64
C ARG A 221 -10.78 11.92 4.17
N TYR A 222 -10.07 12.53 5.12
CA TYR A 222 -8.93 13.41 4.81
C TYR A 222 -7.82 12.65 4.06
N ILE A 223 -7.32 11.53 4.58
CA ILE A 223 -6.23 10.79 3.91
C ILE A 223 -6.66 10.20 2.55
N TYR A 224 -7.94 9.88 2.39
CA TYR A 224 -8.47 9.30 1.17
C TYR A 224 -8.62 10.33 0.04
N THR A 225 -8.93 11.59 0.39
CA THR A 225 -9.25 12.64 -0.60
C THR A 225 -8.15 13.70 -0.75
N ALA A 226 -7.30 13.91 0.26
CA ALA A 226 -6.25 14.92 0.20
C ALA A 226 -5.16 14.56 -0.83
N ASN A 227 -4.78 15.54 -1.64
CA ASN A 227 -3.70 15.46 -2.61
C ASN A 227 -3.07 16.86 -2.73
N ASP A 228 -1.76 16.97 -2.50
CA ASP A 228 -1.05 18.26 -2.59
C ASP A 228 -0.80 18.73 -4.03
N GLU A 229 -1.11 17.90 -5.03
CA GLU A 229 -0.94 18.13 -6.47
C GLU A 229 0.52 18.40 -6.92
N ASN A 230 1.50 18.32 -6.01
CA ASN A 230 2.90 18.65 -6.24
C ASN A 230 3.78 17.40 -6.43
N HIS A 231 3.28 16.41 -7.17
CA HIS A 231 3.99 15.13 -7.36
C HIS A 231 4.68 15.00 -8.73
N ASN A 232 4.23 15.75 -9.72
CA ASN A 232 4.62 15.57 -11.12
C ASN A 232 5.68 16.59 -11.54
N ARG A 233 6.47 16.25 -12.57
CA ARG A 233 7.44 17.18 -13.19
C ARG A 233 6.83 18.05 -14.30
N LEU A 234 5.58 17.79 -14.68
CA LEU A 234 4.84 18.46 -15.74
C LEU A 234 3.99 19.59 -15.21
#